data_AF-A0A916X8M6-F1
#
_entry.id   AF-A0A916X8M6-F1
#
_cell.length_a   1.000
_cell.length_b   1.000
_cell.length_c   1.000
_cell.angle_alpha   90.00
_cell.angle_beta   90.00
_cell.angle_gamma   90.00
#
_symmetry.space_group_name_H-M   'P 1'
#
loop_
_entity.id
_entity.type
_entity.pdbx_description
1 polymer ?
#
loop_
_entity_poly.entity_id
_entity_poly.type
_entity_poly.pdbx_seq_one_letter_code
_entity_poly.pdbx_strand_id
1 'polypeptide(L)'
;MATKADLKSVLYSGIMLLVMFVAADQVAGYLLEKLFLKQKKGEYHEISYALKQVDEDVLIFGSSRAVRHYDPAVLADSLQMSAFNVGKLGNTLLYSDAVFAQVLTFHKPKMVILDISPVEFAKTERERGQKSMVNALLKFDHLSAIEERIQAVSPKELIMSKLFRTYKFNSAVYTLLTNDSGKSDLDAAKGFQARKGVKVTDHIVNERNSNYEEDPLLVKTFHNFLENAKKNNIQVHVVISPTTLKQTNTSVERIKVITQAHGFNFIDVSFRPEFRNVSYYYDQTHLNATGAKMFSEMLGRHLNLDRKLLAGKS
;
A
#
# COMPACT_ATOMS: atom_id res chain seq x y z
N MET A 1 -42.33 -19.26 37.38
CA MET A 1 -40.93 -19.08 37.85
C MET A 1 -40.12 -20.23 37.28
N ALA A 2 -39.06 -19.96 36.50
CA ALA A 2 -38.16 -21.02 36.02
C ALA A 2 -37.52 -21.71 37.24
N THR A 3 -37.53 -23.04 37.28
CA THR A 3 -36.92 -23.78 38.38
C THR A 3 -35.39 -23.67 38.29
N LYS A 4 -34.66 -23.89 39.40
CA LYS A 4 -33.19 -23.93 39.37
C LYS A 4 -32.64 -24.98 38.37
N ALA A 5 -33.40 -26.04 38.09
CA ALA A 5 -33.05 -27.05 37.09
C ALA A 5 -33.18 -26.50 35.66
N ASP A 6 -34.24 -25.74 35.38
CA ASP A 6 -34.45 -25.08 34.08
C ASP A 6 -33.35 -24.06 33.79
N LEU A 7 -32.95 -23.27 34.80
CA LEU A 7 -31.89 -22.28 34.68
C LEU A 7 -30.53 -22.93 34.39
N LYS A 8 -30.24 -24.10 34.99
CA LYS A 8 -29.03 -24.87 34.70
C LYS A 8 -29.04 -25.40 33.26
N SER A 9 -30.16 -25.95 32.79
CA SER A 9 -30.29 -26.47 31.42
C SER A 9 -30.10 -25.39 30.36
N VAL A 10 -30.69 -24.20 30.59
CA VAL A 10 -30.50 -23.02 29.73
C VAL A 10 -29.04 -22.56 29.73
N LEU A 11 -28.39 -22.52 30.91
CA LEU A 11 -26.98 -22.17 31.01
C LEU A 11 -26.08 -23.16 30.27
N TYR A 12 -26.30 -24.47 30.45
CA TYR A 12 -25.56 -25.51 29.73
C TYR A 12 -25.74 -25.40 28.22
N SER A 13 -26.97 -25.21 27.75
CA SER A 13 -27.28 -25.04 26.33
C SER A 13 -26.59 -23.80 25.77
N GLY A 14 -26.59 -22.69 26.51
CA GLY A 14 -25.91 -21.46 26.13
C GLY A 14 -24.39 -21.61 26.05
N ILE A 15 -23.77 -22.27 27.03
CA ILE A 15 -22.33 -22.57 27.02
C ILE A 15 -22.00 -23.50 25.86
N MET A 16 -22.79 -24.55 25.63
CA MET A 16 -22.60 -25.48 24.52
C MET A 16 -22.69 -24.78 23.18
N LEU A 17 -23.68 -23.91 22.99
CA LEU A 17 -23.83 -23.10 21.78
C LEU A 17 -22.61 -22.18 21.56
N LEU A 18 -22.13 -21.52 22.61
CA LEU A 18 -20.94 -20.67 22.55
C LEU A 18 -19.69 -21.47 22.18
N VAL A 19 -19.49 -22.64 22.79
CA VAL A 19 -18.36 -23.53 22.48
C VAL A 19 -18.43 -24.01 21.03
N MET A 20 -19.62 -24.41 20.55
CA MET A 20 -19.82 -24.80 19.15
C MET A 20 -19.54 -23.64 18.19
N PHE A 21 -19.99 -22.43 18.52
CA PHE A 21 -19.74 -21.24 17.73
C PHE A 21 -18.24 -20.93 17.63
N VAL A 22 -17.52 -20.93 18.75
CA VAL A 22 -16.06 -20.71 18.77
C VAL A 22 -15.36 -21.83 17.99
N ALA A 23 -15.73 -23.09 18.20
CA ALA A 23 -15.14 -24.20 17.46
C ALA A 23 -15.36 -24.08 15.95
N ALA A 24 -16.57 -23.69 15.51
CA ALA A 24 -16.89 -23.46 14.11
C ALA A 24 -16.06 -22.32 13.51
N ASP A 25 -15.90 -21.20 14.22
CA ASP A 25 -15.03 -20.10 13.80
C ASP A 25 -13.56 -20.56 13.66
N GLN A 26 -13.03 -21.29 14.64
CA GLN A 26 -11.64 -21.75 14.59
C GLN A 26 -11.39 -22.70 13.40
N VAL A 27 -12.32 -23.62 13.14
CA VAL A 27 -12.24 -24.55 12.01
C VAL A 27 -12.39 -23.81 10.68
N ALA A 28 -13.42 -22.99 10.51
CA ALA A 28 -13.64 -22.23 9.29
C ALA A 28 -12.47 -21.27 9.00
N GLY A 29 -11.98 -20.56 10.01
CA GLY A 29 -10.84 -19.65 9.91
C GLY A 29 -9.56 -20.38 9.49
N TYR A 30 -9.31 -21.57 10.03
CA TYR A 30 -8.17 -22.41 9.62
C TYR A 30 -8.26 -22.84 8.14
N LEU A 31 -9.46 -23.20 7.67
CA LEU A 31 -9.66 -23.56 6.27
C LEU A 31 -9.45 -22.34 5.34
N LEU A 32 -9.96 -21.17 5.72
CA LEU A 32 -9.75 -19.92 4.98
C LEU A 32 -8.27 -19.52 4.94
N GLU A 33 -7.56 -19.66 6.06
CA GLU A 33 -6.11 -19.42 6.12
C GLU A 33 -5.34 -20.37 5.19
N LYS A 34 -5.71 -21.66 5.16
CA LYS A 34 -5.13 -22.62 4.21
C LYS A 34 -5.40 -22.23 2.75
N LEU A 35 -6.58 -21.72 2.42
CA LEU A 35 -6.89 -21.23 1.07
C LEU A 35 -6.09 -19.97 0.73
N PHE A 36 -5.93 -19.08 1.71
CA PHE A 36 -5.16 -17.86 1.58
C PHE A 36 -3.67 -18.13 1.34
N LEU A 37 -3.04 -19.02 2.10
CA LEU A 37 -1.63 -19.37 1.94
C LEU A 37 -1.35 -20.13 0.63
N LYS A 38 -2.39 -20.68 -0.02
CA LYS A 38 -2.30 -21.36 -1.31
C LYS A 38 -2.50 -20.43 -2.51
N GLN A 39 -2.86 -19.16 -2.29
CA GLN A 39 -3.02 -18.20 -3.37
C GLN A 39 -1.69 -18.03 -4.10
N LYS A 40 -1.72 -18.18 -5.43
CA LYS A 40 -0.53 -17.99 -6.29
C LYS A 40 -0.71 -16.87 -7.31
N LYS A 41 -1.86 -16.21 -7.30
CA LYS A 41 -2.23 -15.17 -8.25
C LYS A 41 -2.94 -14.02 -7.55
N GLY A 42 -2.88 -12.86 -8.20
CA GLY A 42 -3.58 -11.67 -7.79
C GLY A 42 -3.10 -11.08 -6.47
N GLU A 43 -3.93 -10.20 -5.92
CA GLU A 43 -3.48 -9.24 -4.91
C GLU A 43 -2.99 -9.85 -3.58
N TYR A 44 -3.47 -11.04 -3.21
CA TYR A 44 -3.03 -11.73 -1.99
C TYR A 44 -1.67 -12.39 -2.17
N HIS A 45 -1.36 -12.84 -3.38
CA HIS A 45 -0.06 -13.39 -3.71
C HIS A 45 0.99 -12.28 -3.78
N GLU A 46 0.68 -11.17 -4.44
CA GLU A 46 1.54 -9.98 -4.52
C GLU A 46 1.92 -9.44 -3.13
N ILE A 47 0.93 -9.24 -2.25
CA ILE A 47 1.21 -8.73 -0.90
C ILE A 47 1.92 -9.77 -0.02
N SER A 48 1.64 -11.07 -0.21
CA SER A 48 2.36 -12.14 0.52
C SER A 48 3.83 -12.17 0.12
N TYR A 49 4.14 -11.97 -1.17
CA TYR A 49 5.50 -11.82 -1.65
C TYR A 49 6.17 -10.58 -1.03
N ALA A 50 5.52 -9.42 -1.13
CA ALA A 50 6.00 -8.16 -0.56
C ALA A 50 6.35 -8.28 0.94
N LEU A 51 5.53 -8.98 1.73
CA LEU A 51 5.69 -9.05 3.19
C LEU A 51 6.65 -10.14 3.68
N LYS A 52 7.05 -11.10 2.82
CA LYS A 52 7.78 -12.30 3.26
C LYS A 52 9.02 -12.65 2.45
N GLN A 53 9.10 -12.20 1.19
CA GLN A 53 10.06 -12.74 0.22
C GLN A 53 10.70 -11.69 -0.68
N VAL A 54 10.17 -10.46 -0.75
CA VAL A 54 10.69 -9.40 -1.62
C VAL A 54 12.18 -9.16 -1.39
N ASP A 55 12.97 -9.23 -2.46
CA ASP A 55 14.43 -9.10 -2.42
C ASP A 55 14.96 -8.10 -3.45
N GLU A 56 14.06 -7.40 -4.16
CA GLU A 56 14.42 -6.47 -5.20
C GLU A 56 15.18 -5.24 -4.69
N ASP A 57 16.09 -4.75 -5.52
CA ASP A 57 16.94 -3.60 -5.23
C ASP A 57 16.14 -2.29 -5.10
N VAL A 58 15.04 -2.16 -5.86
CA VAL A 58 14.16 -0.98 -5.89
C VAL A 58 12.73 -1.37 -5.52
N LEU A 59 12.19 -0.74 -4.48
CA LEU A 59 10.80 -0.93 -4.08
C LEU A 59 9.98 0.35 -4.31
N ILE A 60 8.84 0.20 -4.98
CA ILE A 60 7.92 1.29 -5.26
C ILE A 60 6.71 1.18 -4.34
N PHE A 61 6.49 2.22 -3.53
CA PHE A 61 5.40 2.32 -2.57
C PHE A 61 4.40 3.39 -3.00
N GLY A 62 3.16 3.24 -2.54
CA GLY A 62 2.12 4.26 -2.69
C GLY A 62 0.74 3.67 -2.95
N SER A 63 -0.15 4.55 -3.40
CA SER A 63 -1.57 4.24 -3.63
C SER A 63 -1.83 3.55 -4.97
N SER A 64 -3.04 3.71 -5.52
CA SER A 64 -3.34 3.31 -6.89
C SER A 64 -2.45 4.00 -7.93
N ARG A 65 -1.90 5.16 -7.63
CA ARG A 65 -0.95 5.85 -8.51
C ARG A 65 0.35 5.06 -8.64
N ALA A 66 0.92 4.57 -7.52
CA ALA A 66 2.06 3.66 -7.56
C ALA A 66 1.78 2.45 -8.47
N VAL A 67 0.69 1.74 -8.19
CA VAL A 67 0.27 0.52 -8.93
C VAL A 67 0.06 0.77 -10.43
N ARG A 68 -0.32 1.99 -10.83
CA ARG A 68 -0.74 2.32 -12.20
C ARG A 68 0.25 3.16 -12.99
N HIS A 69 1.16 3.87 -12.34
CA HIS A 69 2.05 4.83 -12.99
C HIS A 69 3.46 4.28 -13.17
N TYR A 70 3.89 3.37 -12.30
CA TYR A 70 5.26 2.87 -12.26
C TYR A 70 5.32 1.47 -12.85
N ASP A 71 6.04 1.35 -13.95
CA ASP A 71 6.38 0.09 -14.60
C ASP A 71 7.75 -0.39 -14.10
N PRO A 72 7.81 -1.44 -13.25
CA PRO A 72 9.06 -1.95 -12.69
C PRO A 72 10.03 -2.46 -13.74
N ALA A 73 9.55 -3.00 -14.87
CA ALA A 73 10.46 -3.48 -15.92
C ALA A 73 11.22 -2.31 -16.55
N VAL A 74 10.51 -1.22 -16.86
CA VAL A 74 11.11 0.00 -17.41
C VAL A 74 12.09 0.65 -16.42
N LEU A 75 11.73 0.69 -15.13
CA LEU A 75 12.61 1.20 -14.08
C LEU A 75 13.85 0.31 -13.91
N ALA A 76 13.68 -1.01 -13.95
CA ALA A 76 14.77 -1.95 -13.84
C ALA A 76 15.78 -1.79 -14.98
N ASP A 77 15.30 -1.67 -16.22
CA ASP A 77 16.13 -1.41 -17.39
C ASP A 77 16.88 -0.07 -17.26
N SER A 78 16.21 0.98 -16.78
CA SER A 78 16.81 2.31 -16.65
C SER A 78 17.87 2.39 -15.55
N LEU A 79 17.64 1.69 -14.43
CA LEU A 79 18.49 1.73 -13.24
C LEU A 79 19.55 0.63 -13.20
N GLN A 80 19.38 -0.42 -14.01
CA GLN A 80 20.15 -1.66 -13.96
C GLN A 80 20.07 -2.29 -12.55
N MET A 81 18.86 -2.34 -12.00
CA MET A 81 18.54 -2.83 -10.65
C MET A 81 17.22 -3.59 -10.72
N SER A 82 17.05 -4.68 -9.98
CA SER A 82 15.73 -5.32 -9.88
C SER A 82 14.73 -4.37 -9.22
N ALA A 83 13.49 -4.37 -9.69
CA ALA A 83 12.44 -3.49 -9.18
C ALA A 83 11.12 -4.25 -8.96
N PHE A 84 10.42 -3.90 -7.89
CA PHE A 84 9.09 -4.43 -7.59
C PHE A 84 8.16 -3.33 -7.04
N ASN A 85 6.90 -3.38 -7.46
CA ASN A 85 5.88 -2.45 -7.00
C ASN A 85 5.08 -3.07 -5.84
N VAL A 86 5.31 -2.56 -4.64
CA VAL A 86 4.61 -2.96 -3.42
C VAL A 86 3.45 -2.01 -3.08
N GLY A 87 3.13 -1.08 -3.99
CA GLY A 87 1.98 -0.19 -3.88
C GLY A 87 0.66 -0.96 -3.83
N LYS A 88 -0.40 -0.29 -3.36
CA LYS A 88 -1.70 -0.93 -3.18
C LYS A 88 -2.85 -0.01 -3.57
N LEU A 89 -3.77 -0.55 -4.38
CA LEU A 89 -5.00 0.14 -4.76
C LEU A 89 -5.79 0.57 -3.52
N GLY A 90 -6.26 1.82 -3.51
CA GLY A 90 -7.11 2.37 -2.44
C GLY A 90 -6.42 2.56 -1.09
N ASN A 91 -5.10 2.36 -1.00
CA ASN A 91 -4.33 2.52 0.23
C ASN A 91 -3.53 3.84 0.24
N THR A 92 -3.03 4.18 1.42
CA THR A 92 -2.34 5.45 1.73
C THR A 92 -0.99 5.18 2.41
N LEU A 93 -0.36 6.23 2.92
CA LEU A 93 0.89 6.20 3.66
C LEU A 93 0.91 5.20 4.82
N LEU A 94 -0.21 4.99 5.53
CA LEU A 94 -0.27 4.03 6.65
C LEU A 94 0.08 2.61 6.19
N TYR A 95 -0.46 2.19 5.05
CA TYR A 95 -0.12 0.90 4.44
C TYR A 95 1.34 0.86 4.01
N SER A 96 1.83 1.92 3.37
CA SER A 96 3.20 1.98 2.87
C SER A 96 4.22 1.87 4.02
N ASP A 97 3.97 2.53 5.16
CA ASP A 97 4.79 2.40 6.38
C ASP A 97 4.73 0.99 6.96
N ALA A 98 3.55 0.38 7.07
CA ALA A 98 3.41 -0.97 7.60
C ALA A 98 4.17 -2.00 6.75
N VAL A 99 4.01 -1.94 5.43
CA VAL A 99 4.73 -2.84 4.49
C VAL A 99 6.23 -2.58 4.57
N PHE A 100 6.67 -1.32 4.54
CA PHE A 100 8.11 -0.99 4.58
C PHE A 100 8.76 -1.46 5.88
N ALA A 101 8.11 -1.22 7.02
CA ALA A 101 8.58 -1.70 8.31
C ALA A 101 8.72 -3.22 8.35
N GLN A 102 7.77 -3.95 7.74
CA GLN A 102 7.86 -5.41 7.63
C GLN A 102 9.00 -5.85 6.71
N VAL A 103 9.18 -5.23 5.55
CA VAL A 103 10.28 -5.54 4.61
C VAL A 103 11.64 -5.40 5.31
N LEU A 104 11.83 -4.33 6.09
CA LEU A 104 13.08 -4.06 6.81
C LEU A 104 13.46 -5.15 7.83
N THR A 105 12.57 -6.07 8.18
CA THR A 105 12.89 -7.20 9.06
C THR A 105 13.71 -8.28 8.39
N PHE A 106 13.73 -8.35 7.06
CA PHE A 106 14.44 -9.39 6.30
C PHE A 106 15.18 -8.89 5.05
N HIS A 107 14.86 -7.69 4.54
CA HIS A 107 15.48 -7.12 3.35
C HIS A 107 15.73 -5.62 3.50
N LYS A 108 16.79 -5.12 2.84
CA LYS A 108 17.14 -3.70 2.78
C LYS A 108 17.32 -3.31 1.32
N PRO A 109 16.28 -2.76 0.65
CA PRO A 109 16.42 -2.34 -0.74
C PRO A 109 17.46 -1.22 -0.85
N LYS A 110 18.13 -1.14 -2.00
CA LYS A 110 19.08 -0.06 -2.29
C LYS A 110 18.35 1.28 -2.48
N MET A 111 17.14 1.25 -3.03
CA MET A 111 16.34 2.44 -3.30
C MET A 111 14.85 2.20 -3.02
N VAL A 112 14.19 3.24 -2.51
CA VAL A 112 12.75 3.31 -2.33
C VAL A 112 12.21 4.50 -3.11
N ILE A 113 11.15 4.25 -3.89
CA ILE A 113 10.35 5.28 -4.54
C ILE A 113 9.01 5.33 -3.81
N LEU A 114 8.70 6.44 -3.15
CA LEU A 114 7.43 6.63 -2.45
C LEU A 114 6.56 7.60 -3.25
N ASP A 115 5.56 7.07 -3.97
CA ASP A 115 4.53 7.90 -4.61
C ASP A 115 3.52 8.37 -3.58
N ILE A 116 3.38 9.70 -3.46
CA ILE A 116 2.54 10.33 -2.46
C ILE A 116 1.49 11.24 -3.12
N SER A 117 0.28 11.27 -2.54
CA SER A 117 -0.78 12.16 -3.01
C SER A 117 -0.53 13.60 -2.53
N PRO A 118 -0.94 14.63 -3.30
CA PRO A 118 -0.92 16.00 -2.81
C PRO A 118 -1.67 16.19 -1.48
N VAL A 119 -2.69 15.38 -1.18
CA VAL A 119 -3.51 15.50 0.03
C VAL A 119 -3.16 14.48 1.12
N GLU A 120 -2.01 13.83 1.04
CA GLU A 120 -1.69 12.66 1.90
C GLU A 120 -1.83 12.91 3.40
N PHE A 121 -1.63 14.14 3.89
CA PHE A 121 -1.77 14.43 5.33
C PHE A 121 -3.17 14.88 5.74
N ALA A 122 -4.14 14.91 4.83
CA ALA A 122 -5.51 15.28 5.18
C ALA A 122 -6.16 14.25 6.12
N LYS A 123 -6.96 14.71 7.09
CA LYS A 123 -7.72 13.86 8.01
C LYS A 123 -8.65 12.86 7.30
N THR A 124 -9.17 13.19 6.12
CA THR A 124 -9.94 12.24 5.29
C THR A 124 -9.10 11.05 4.83
N GLU A 125 -7.80 11.27 4.58
CA GLU A 125 -6.86 10.21 4.19
C GLU A 125 -6.51 9.31 5.38
N ARG A 126 -6.60 9.82 6.61
CA ARG A 126 -6.44 9.03 7.83
C ARG A 126 -7.51 7.96 7.94
N GLU A 127 -8.78 8.36 7.87
CA GLU A 127 -9.92 7.46 8.04
C GLU A 127 -9.97 6.42 6.92
N ARG A 128 -9.81 6.90 5.68
CA ARG A 128 -9.73 6.06 4.48
C ARG A 128 -8.57 5.07 4.57
N GLY A 129 -7.38 5.56 4.93
CA GLY A 129 -6.14 4.80 5.07
C GLY A 129 -6.20 3.74 6.16
N GLN A 130 -6.77 4.07 7.31
CA GLN A 130 -6.94 3.11 8.41
C GLN A 130 -7.78 1.91 7.96
N LYS A 131 -8.95 2.17 7.38
CA LYS A 131 -9.86 1.11 6.92
C LYS A 131 -9.21 0.25 5.82
N SER A 132 -8.59 0.87 4.82
CA SER A 132 -7.97 0.15 3.72
C SER A 132 -6.74 -0.65 4.14
N MET A 133 -5.90 -0.09 5.03
CA MET A 133 -4.74 -0.79 5.59
C MET A 133 -5.17 -2.03 6.39
N VAL A 134 -6.15 -1.90 7.28
CA VAL A 134 -6.65 -3.04 8.08
C VAL A 134 -7.19 -4.12 7.16
N ASN A 135 -8.04 -3.77 6.19
CA ASN A 135 -8.60 -4.75 5.24
C ASN A 135 -7.52 -5.52 4.48
N ALA A 136 -6.43 -4.85 4.11
CA ALA A 136 -5.31 -5.46 3.39
C ALA A 136 -4.43 -6.33 4.31
N LEU A 137 -4.13 -5.87 5.52
CA LEU A 137 -3.03 -6.39 6.35
C LEU A 137 -3.47 -7.25 7.53
N LEU A 138 -4.75 -7.27 7.93
CA LEU A 138 -5.21 -8.02 9.12
C LEU A 138 -4.96 -9.53 9.03
N LYS A 139 -4.87 -10.08 7.81
CA LYS A 139 -4.51 -11.50 7.55
C LYS A 139 -3.04 -11.81 7.88
N PHE A 140 -2.23 -10.77 8.04
CA PHE A 140 -0.81 -10.82 8.35
C PHE A 140 -0.50 -10.31 9.76
N ASP A 141 -1.49 -10.27 10.66
CA ASP A 141 -1.36 -9.87 12.07
C ASP A 141 -0.48 -10.78 12.95
N HIS A 142 0.15 -11.81 12.35
CA HIS A 142 1.20 -12.62 12.95
C HIS A 142 2.61 -12.05 12.71
N LEU A 143 2.75 -11.09 11.77
CA LEU A 143 3.98 -10.37 11.52
C LEU A 143 4.04 -9.18 12.48
N SER A 144 5.05 -9.15 13.35
CA SER A 144 5.12 -8.17 14.45
C SER A 144 5.09 -6.72 13.98
N ALA A 145 5.80 -6.39 12.89
CA ALA A 145 5.77 -5.06 12.31
C ALA A 145 4.36 -4.67 11.87
N ILE A 146 3.62 -5.59 11.25
CA ILE A 146 2.24 -5.36 10.81
C ILE A 146 1.29 -5.23 12.00
N GLU A 147 1.40 -6.13 12.97
CA GLU A 147 0.60 -6.12 14.20
C GLU A 147 0.72 -4.79 14.94
N GLU A 148 1.94 -4.28 15.12
CA GLU A 148 2.21 -3.00 15.78
C GLU A 148 1.50 -1.83 15.08
N ARG A 149 1.54 -1.76 13.74
CA ARG A 149 0.89 -0.68 12.98
C ARG A 149 -0.63 -0.79 13.04
N ILE A 150 -1.18 -2.01 12.97
CA ILE A 150 -2.63 -2.21 13.13
C ILE A 150 -3.07 -1.81 14.54
N GLN A 151 -2.34 -2.22 15.58
CA GLN A 151 -2.63 -1.86 16.96
C GLN A 151 -2.64 -0.33 17.17
N ALA A 152 -1.72 0.39 16.52
CA ALA A 152 -1.60 1.84 16.64
C ALA A 152 -2.79 2.62 16.08
N VAL A 153 -3.51 2.07 15.08
CA VAL A 153 -4.62 2.77 14.43
C VAL A 153 -5.99 2.12 14.65
N SER A 154 -6.04 0.81 14.86
CA SER A 154 -7.27 0.04 14.94
C SER A 154 -7.17 -1.15 15.92
N PRO A 155 -6.97 -0.89 17.22
CA PRO A 155 -6.82 -1.95 18.23
C PRO A 155 -8.06 -2.85 18.32
N LYS A 156 -9.26 -2.32 18.04
CA LYS A 156 -10.50 -3.10 18.03
C LYS A 156 -10.49 -4.19 16.97
N GLU A 157 -10.07 -3.85 15.75
CA GLU A 157 -9.98 -4.79 14.63
C GLU A 157 -8.96 -5.90 14.93
N LEU A 158 -7.83 -5.53 15.55
CA LEU A 158 -6.82 -6.50 15.98
C LEU A 158 -7.36 -7.44 17.08
N ILE A 159 -8.04 -6.91 18.10
CA ILE A 159 -8.66 -7.75 19.14
C ILE A 159 -9.66 -8.72 18.51
N MET A 160 -10.50 -8.24 17.60
CA MET A 160 -11.47 -9.10 16.91
C MET A 160 -10.78 -10.18 16.05
N SER A 161 -9.67 -9.87 15.40
CA SER A 161 -8.91 -10.87 14.61
C SER A 161 -8.24 -11.94 15.48
N LYS A 162 -7.90 -11.64 16.74
CA LYS A 162 -7.38 -12.62 17.70
C LYS A 162 -8.50 -13.47 18.32
N LEU A 163 -9.68 -12.89 18.55
CA LEU A 163 -10.85 -13.59 19.11
C LEU A 163 -11.50 -14.53 18.09
N PHE A 164 -11.65 -14.05 16.84
CA PHE A 164 -12.35 -14.76 15.77
C PHE A 164 -11.44 -14.94 14.55
N ARG A 165 -11.04 -16.18 14.24
CA ARG A 165 -10.14 -16.45 13.12
C ARG A 165 -10.77 -16.11 11.78
N THR A 166 -12.08 -16.30 11.62
CA THR A 166 -12.78 -15.97 10.36
C THR A 166 -12.81 -14.47 10.09
N TYR A 167 -12.71 -13.63 11.12
CA TYR A 167 -12.82 -12.18 11.02
C TYR A 167 -11.83 -11.56 10.02
N LYS A 168 -10.59 -12.10 9.98
CA LYS A 168 -9.52 -11.68 9.05
C LYS A 168 -9.92 -11.82 7.57
N PHE A 169 -10.91 -12.66 7.30
CA PHE A 169 -11.32 -13.10 5.96
C PHE A 169 -12.72 -12.64 5.57
N ASN A 170 -13.44 -11.86 6.39
CA ASN A 170 -14.83 -11.46 6.15
C ASN A 170 -15.08 -10.83 4.77
N SER A 171 -14.10 -10.11 4.22
CA SER A 171 -14.18 -9.51 2.87
C SER A 171 -13.34 -10.23 1.81
N ALA A 172 -12.81 -11.42 2.14
CA ALA A 172 -11.90 -12.19 1.30
C ALA A 172 -12.48 -13.53 0.85
N VAL A 173 -13.57 -14.02 1.46
CA VAL A 173 -14.12 -15.36 1.20
C VAL A 173 -14.35 -15.60 -0.30
N TYR A 174 -15.02 -14.67 -0.99
CA TYR A 174 -15.27 -14.79 -2.42
C TYR A 174 -13.95 -14.91 -3.21
N THR A 175 -13.04 -13.96 -3.02
CA THR A 175 -11.72 -13.96 -3.69
C THR A 175 -10.94 -15.24 -3.42
N LEU A 176 -10.95 -15.75 -2.18
CA LEU A 176 -10.25 -16.99 -1.80
C LEU A 176 -10.82 -18.23 -2.48
N LEU A 177 -12.13 -18.25 -2.76
CA LEU A 177 -12.80 -19.36 -3.41
C LEU A 177 -12.72 -19.29 -4.94
N THR A 178 -12.62 -18.09 -5.52
CA THR A 178 -12.62 -17.90 -6.99
C THR A 178 -11.24 -17.77 -7.61
N ASN A 179 -10.22 -17.40 -6.83
CA ASN A 179 -8.88 -17.26 -7.37
C ASN A 179 -8.25 -18.63 -7.67
N ASP A 180 -7.70 -18.75 -8.87
CA ASP A 180 -6.99 -19.93 -9.34
C ASP A 180 -5.64 -20.11 -8.62
N SER A 181 -5.33 -21.35 -8.24
CA SER A 181 -4.05 -21.76 -7.61
C SER A 181 -2.99 -22.22 -8.61
N GLY A 182 -3.20 -21.91 -9.90
CA GLY A 182 -2.31 -22.20 -11.02
C GLY A 182 -0.96 -21.46 -10.99
N LYS A 183 -0.33 -21.28 -12.16
CA LYS A 183 1.01 -20.66 -12.26
C LYS A 183 1.04 -19.25 -11.67
N SER A 184 2.15 -18.90 -11.02
CA SER A 184 2.31 -17.56 -10.45
C SER A 184 2.31 -16.47 -11.52
N ASP A 185 1.75 -15.31 -11.19
CA ASP A 185 1.71 -14.11 -12.03
C ASP A 185 2.70 -13.01 -11.57
N LEU A 186 3.50 -13.25 -10.51
CA LEU A 186 4.43 -12.24 -9.98
C LEU A 186 5.43 -11.76 -11.04
N ASP A 187 5.99 -12.69 -11.81
CA ASP A 187 7.03 -12.39 -12.79
C ASP A 187 6.52 -11.56 -13.98
N ALA A 188 5.22 -11.60 -14.27
CA ALA A 188 4.67 -10.98 -15.46
C ALA A 188 4.59 -9.45 -15.35
N ALA A 189 4.29 -8.92 -14.16
CA ALA A 189 4.07 -7.49 -13.98
C ALA A 189 4.70 -6.90 -12.71
N LYS A 190 5.22 -7.71 -11.79
CA LYS A 190 5.93 -7.26 -10.57
C LYS A 190 5.15 -6.19 -9.77
N GLY A 191 3.83 -6.37 -9.66
CA GLY A 191 2.89 -5.46 -8.98
C GLY A 191 2.37 -4.29 -9.82
N PHE A 192 2.79 -4.15 -11.09
CA PHE A 192 2.23 -3.18 -12.01
C PHE A 192 0.90 -3.64 -12.61
N GLN A 193 -0.09 -2.76 -12.65
CA GLN A 193 -1.40 -3.08 -13.23
C GLN A 193 -1.81 -2.05 -14.28
N ALA A 194 -1.19 -2.10 -15.46
CA ALA A 194 -1.47 -1.14 -16.53
C ALA A 194 -2.97 -1.00 -16.86
N ARG A 195 -3.43 0.25 -17.08
CA ARG A 195 -4.75 0.53 -17.66
C ARG A 195 -4.62 0.93 -19.13
N LYS A 196 -5.56 0.48 -19.97
CA LYS A 196 -5.63 0.86 -21.39
C LYS A 196 -6.81 1.81 -21.62
N GLY A 197 -6.68 2.66 -22.63
CA GLY A 197 -7.71 3.63 -23.02
C GLY A 197 -7.57 4.99 -22.34
N VAL A 198 -8.47 5.89 -22.72
CA VAL A 198 -8.56 7.29 -22.28
C VAL A 198 -10.02 7.58 -21.95
N LYS A 199 -10.30 8.02 -20.72
CA LYS A 199 -11.65 8.41 -20.25
C LYS A 199 -11.71 9.84 -19.71
N VAL A 200 -10.71 10.65 -20.05
CA VAL A 200 -10.64 12.05 -19.69
C VAL A 200 -10.56 12.90 -20.96
N THR A 201 -11.33 13.99 -20.98
CA THR A 201 -11.34 14.97 -22.06
C THR A 201 -10.60 16.25 -21.66
N ASP A 202 -10.65 16.62 -20.38
CA ASP A 202 -10.06 17.85 -19.85
C ASP A 202 -8.66 17.61 -19.30
N HIS A 203 -7.75 18.52 -19.64
CA HIS A 203 -6.35 18.39 -19.22
C HIS A 203 -6.12 18.79 -17.75
N ILE A 204 -6.84 19.79 -17.22
CA ILE A 204 -6.77 20.16 -15.80
C ILE A 204 -8.18 20.24 -15.25
N VAL A 205 -8.40 19.52 -14.16
CA VAL A 205 -9.62 19.60 -13.36
C VAL A 205 -9.25 20.19 -12.01
N ASN A 206 -9.78 21.37 -11.70
CA ASN A 206 -9.50 22.04 -10.44
C ASN A 206 -10.42 21.50 -9.35
N GLU A 207 -9.83 21.04 -8.26
CA GLU A 207 -10.56 20.58 -7.07
C GLU A 207 -10.10 21.38 -5.85
N ARG A 208 -11.06 21.99 -5.16
CA ARG A 208 -10.77 22.75 -3.95
C ARG A 208 -10.99 21.86 -2.73
N ASN A 209 -9.92 21.58 -1.98
CA ASN A 209 -10.02 20.95 -0.67
C ASN A 209 -10.42 22.01 0.37
N SER A 210 -11.71 22.36 0.38
CA SER A 210 -12.26 23.38 1.29
C SER A 210 -12.07 23.04 2.76
N ASN A 211 -11.97 21.76 3.11
CA ASN A 211 -11.87 21.25 4.48
C ASN A 211 -10.54 20.51 4.76
N TYR A 212 -9.43 20.92 4.13
CA TYR A 212 -8.12 20.34 4.47
C TYR A 212 -7.75 20.66 5.92
N GLU A 213 -7.66 19.61 6.73
CA GLU A 213 -7.12 19.61 8.09
C GLU A 213 -6.03 18.54 8.13
N GLU A 214 -4.83 18.92 8.58
CA GLU A 214 -3.70 18.00 8.68
C GLU A 214 -3.86 17.04 9.87
N ASP A 215 -3.70 15.73 9.65
CA ASP A 215 -3.70 14.72 10.71
C ASP A 215 -2.28 14.47 11.23
N PRO A 216 -2.00 14.73 12.52
CA PRO A 216 -0.66 14.58 13.07
C PRO A 216 -0.10 13.16 13.00
N LEU A 217 -0.93 12.10 12.96
CA LEU A 217 -0.41 10.74 12.81
C LEU A 217 0.14 10.53 11.41
N LEU A 218 -0.49 11.05 10.36
CA LEU A 218 0.01 10.87 9.00
C LEU A 218 1.37 11.55 8.82
N VAL A 219 1.52 12.75 9.38
CA VAL A 219 2.80 13.46 9.45
C VAL A 219 3.84 12.64 10.21
N LYS A 220 3.49 12.13 11.41
CA LYS A 220 4.38 11.26 12.20
C LYS A 220 4.76 9.98 11.45
N THR A 221 3.82 9.38 10.74
CA THR A 221 4.04 8.16 9.94
C THR A 221 5.02 8.45 8.80
N PHE A 222 4.90 9.62 8.16
CA PHE A 222 5.84 10.04 7.13
C PHE A 222 7.26 10.22 7.68
N HIS A 223 7.39 10.87 8.84
CA HIS A 223 8.66 10.96 9.56
C HIS A 223 9.24 9.58 9.86
N ASN A 224 8.45 8.67 10.42
CA ASN A 224 8.88 7.31 10.73
C ASN A 224 9.37 6.55 9.49
N PHE A 225 8.66 6.67 8.36
CA PHE A 225 9.06 6.06 7.09
C PHE A 225 10.45 6.52 6.65
N LEU A 226 10.66 7.85 6.61
CA LEU A 226 11.95 8.44 6.19
C LEU A 226 13.06 8.12 7.19
N GLU A 227 12.79 8.15 8.50
CA GLU A 227 13.77 7.78 9.52
C GLU A 227 14.19 6.31 9.41
N ASN A 228 13.24 5.41 9.17
CA ASN A 228 13.53 3.99 8.98
C ASN A 228 14.43 3.77 7.76
N ALA A 229 14.19 4.49 6.66
CA ALA A 229 15.05 4.45 5.49
C ALA A 229 16.45 4.99 5.80
N LYS A 230 16.54 6.14 6.47
CA LYS A 230 17.80 6.77 6.86
C LYS A 230 18.64 5.88 7.76
N LYS A 231 18.04 5.31 8.80
CA LYS A 231 18.70 4.37 9.75
C LYS A 231 19.24 3.12 9.05
N ASN A 232 18.62 2.72 7.94
CA ASN A 232 19.04 1.56 7.16
C ASN A 232 19.89 1.90 5.93
N ASN A 233 20.31 3.17 5.78
CA ASN A 233 21.10 3.65 4.64
C ASN A 233 20.43 3.40 3.27
N ILE A 234 19.11 3.56 3.22
CA ILE A 234 18.30 3.36 2.01
C ILE A 234 18.06 4.71 1.34
N GLN A 235 18.33 4.80 0.04
CA GLN A 235 18.02 6.00 -0.74
C GLN A 235 16.51 6.12 -0.94
N VAL A 236 15.92 7.27 -0.60
CA VAL A 236 14.49 7.53 -0.82
C VAL A 236 14.29 8.66 -1.83
N HIS A 237 13.36 8.43 -2.75
CA HIS A 237 12.79 9.44 -3.63
C HIS A 237 11.30 9.55 -3.33
N VAL A 238 10.88 10.69 -2.77
CA VAL A 238 9.46 10.99 -2.57
C VAL A 238 8.97 11.69 -3.83
N VAL A 239 7.96 11.10 -4.47
CA VAL A 239 7.51 11.51 -5.80
C VAL A 239 6.03 11.85 -5.77
N ILE A 240 5.65 12.97 -6.38
CA ILE A 240 4.27 13.22 -6.79
C ILE A 240 4.21 12.97 -8.28
N SER A 241 3.68 11.81 -8.69
CA SER A 241 3.55 11.42 -10.11
C SER A 241 2.62 12.39 -10.89
N PRO A 242 2.48 12.23 -12.22
CA PRO A 242 1.58 13.09 -13.01
C PRO A 242 0.11 12.93 -12.61
N THR A 243 -0.67 14.00 -12.79
CA THR A 243 -2.13 14.00 -12.58
C THR A 243 -2.77 15.16 -13.34
N THR A 244 -4.01 15.01 -13.78
CA THR A 244 -4.81 16.13 -14.32
C THR A 244 -5.58 16.86 -13.21
N LEU A 245 -5.66 16.26 -12.02
CA LEU A 245 -6.40 16.78 -10.88
C LEU A 245 -5.55 17.81 -10.10
N LYS A 246 -5.87 19.10 -10.30
CA LYS A 246 -5.22 20.21 -9.60
C LYS A 246 -5.94 20.54 -8.30
N GLN A 247 -5.38 19.99 -7.23
CA GLN A 247 -5.86 20.21 -5.88
C GLN A 247 -5.23 21.47 -5.27
N THR A 248 -6.05 22.31 -4.63
CA THR A 248 -5.58 23.46 -3.83
C THR A 248 -5.72 23.15 -2.33
N ASN A 249 -4.91 23.77 -1.47
CA ASN A 249 -4.84 23.50 -0.04
C ASN A 249 -4.41 22.03 0.22
N THR A 250 -3.12 21.79 0.01
CA THR A 250 -2.52 20.44 -0.08
C THR A 250 -1.33 20.30 0.87
N SER A 251 -0.92 19.06 1.11
CA SER A 251 0.24 18.68 1.92
C SER A 251 1.58 18.85 1.20
N VAL A 252 1.59 19.25 -0.09
CA VAL A 252 2.78 19.19 -0.96
C VAL A 252 4.00 19.92 -0.37
N GLU A 253 3.82 21.17 0.07
CA GLU A 253 4.94 21.93 0.63
C GLU A 253 5.44 21.31 1.93
N ARG A 254 4.52 20.80 2.76
CA ARG A 254 4.88 20.13 4.02
C ARG A 254 5.65 18.83 3.77
N ILE A 255 5.22 18.04 2.79
CA ILE A 255 5.89 16.81 2.34
C ILE A 255 7.30 17.15 1.85
N LYS A 256 7.45 18.16 0.99
CA LYS A 256 8.74 18.61 0.47
C LYS A 256 9.70 19.02 1.59
N VAL A 257 9.25 19.89 2.50
CA VAL A 257 10.07 20.37 3.64
C VAL A 257 10.53 19.21 4.51
N ILE A 258 9.62 18.29 4.88
CA ILE A 258 9.99 17.12 5.69
C ILE A 258 10.96 16.21 4.94
N THR A 259 10.71 15.92 3.66
CA THR A 259 11.58 15.07 2.83
C THR A 259 13.01 15.62 2.80
N GLN A 260 13.15 16.93 2.54
CA GLN A 260 14.44 17.60 2.46
C GLN A 260 15.14 17.67 3.82
N ALA A 261 14.39 17.90 4.91
CA ALA A 261 14.94 17.90 6.27
C ALA A 261 15.53 16.54 6.68
N HIS A 262 15.01 15.43 6.14
CA HIS A 262 15.59 14.10 6.33
C HIS A 262 16.82 13.83 5.44
N GLY A 263 17.05 14.67 4.43
CA GLY A 263 18.16 14.54 3.48
C GLY A 263 17.81 13.73 2.24
N PHE A 264 16.52 13.62 1.89
CA PHE A 264 16.04 12.87 0.74
C PHE A 264 15.57 13.77 -0.40
N ASN A 265 15.44 13.19 -1.60
CA ASN A 265 15.01 13.90 -2.79
C ASN A 265 13.48 13.94 -2.87
N PHE A 266 12.95 15.14 -3.10
CA PHE A 266 11.55 15.37 -3.43
C PHE A 266 11.41 15.71 -4.91
N ILE A 267 10.58 14.96 -5.64
CA ILE A 267 10.38 15.09 -7.08
C ILE A 267 8.90 15.33 -7.36
N ASP A 268 8.56 16.52 -7.84
CA ASP A 268 7.20 16.84 -8.27
C ASP A 268 7.10 16.84 -9.80
N VAL A 269 6.36 15.88 -10.34
CA VAL A 269 6.05 15.78 -11.77
C VAL A 269 4.56 15.99 -12.07
N SER A 270 3.77 16.40 -11.08
CA SER A 270 2.30 16.49 -11.15
C SER A 270 1.78 17.24 -12.38
N PHE A 271 2.34 18.42 -12.67
CA PHE A 271 1.91 19.31 -13.76
C PHE A 271 3.04 19.64 -14.75
N ARG A 272 4.00 18.74 -14.91
CA ARG A 272 5.11 18.96 -15.85
C ARG A 272 4.61 19.03 -17.31
N PRO A 273 5.16 19.94 -18.15
CA PRO A 273 4.69 20.16 -19.52
C PRO A 273 4.61 18.90 -20.38
N GLU A 274 5.52 17.96 -20.17
CA GLU A 274 5.62 16.70 -20.91
C GLU A 274 4.41 15.79 -20.69
N PHE A 275 3.70 15.93 -19.56
CA PHE A 275 2.48 15.20 -19.26
C PHE A 275 1.21 15.98 -19.53
N ARG A 276 1.27 16.99 -20.41
CA ARG A 276 0.08 17.76 -20.79
C ARG A 276 -0.86 17.06 -21.77
N ASN A 277 -0.42 15.95 -22.34
CA ASN A 277 -1.23 15.21 -23.30
C ASN A 277 -2.23 14.30 -22.56
N VAL A 278 -3.53 14.61 -22.69
CA VAL A 278 -4.62 13.81 -22.09
C VAL A 278 -4.62 12.35 -22.53
N SER A 279 -4.04 12.04 -23.69
CA SER A 279 -3.90 10.65 -24.16
C SER A 279 -2.98 9.78 -23.30
N TYR A 280 -2.26 10.36 -22.34
CA TYR A 280 -1.46 9.62 -21.34
C TYR A 280 -2.27 9.20 -20.11
N TYR A 281 -3.51 9.64 -19.99
CA TYR A 281 -4.34 9.42 -18.83
C TYR A 281 -5.49 8.48 -19.13
N TYR A 282 -5.72 7.54 -18.23
CA TYR A 282 -6.93 6.72 -18.26
C TYR A 282 -8.10 7.49 -17.66
N ASP A 283 -7.90 8.19 -16.54
CA ASP A 283 -8.89 9.04 -15.88
C ASP A 283 -8.17 10.26 -15.25
N GLN A 284 -8.90 11.09 -14.49
CA GLN A 284 -8.34 12.34 -13.97
C GLN A 284 -7.15 12.15 -13.02
N THR A 285 -7.07 10.99 -12.35
CA THR A 285 -6.05 10.67 -11.34
C THR A 285 -4.99 9.72 -11.86
N HIS A 286 -5.33 8.85 -12.83
CA HIS A 286 -4.49 7.72 -13.24
C HIS A 286 -3.97 7.84 -14.67
N LEU A 287 -2.67 7.59 -14.84
CA LEU A 287 -2.06 7.33 -16.14
C LEU A 287 -2.61 6.04 -16.76
N ASN A 288 -2.60 5.99 -18.08
CA ASN A 288 -2.74 4.74 -18.83
C ASN A 288 -1.36 4.13 -19.11
N ALA A 289 -1.32 2.97 -19.77
CA ALA A 289 -0.09 2.22 -20.04
C ALA A 289 0.97 3.06 -20.78
N THR A 290 0.55 3.89 -21.75
CA THR A 290 1.45 4.77 -22.50
C THR A 290 2.04 5.84 -21.59
N GLY A 291 1.20 6.50 -20.78
CA GLY A 291 1.65 7.49 -19.82
C GLY A 291 2.58 6.91 -18.75
N ALA A 292 2.23 5.74 -18.21
CA ALA A 292 3.02 5.03 -17.21
C ALA A 292 4.42 4.65 -17.72
N LYS A 293 4.50 4.12 -18.95
CA LYS A 293 5.79 3.82 -19.60
C LYS A 293 6.63 5.08 -19.77
N MET A 294 6.06 6.15 -20.33
CA MET A 294 6.76 7.43 -20.51
C MET A 294 7.26 8.00 -19.19
N PHE A 295 6.42 7.96 -18.15
CA PHE A 295 6.78 8.44 -16.82
C PHE A 295 7.88 7.61 -16.17
N SER A 296 7.77 6.28 -16.23
CA SER A 296 8.78 5.37 -15.69
C SER A 296 10.14 5.55 -16.38
N GLU A 297 10.16 5.72 -17.70
CA GLU A 297 11.38 6.01 -18.46
C GLU A 297 12.02 7.34 -18.05
N MET A 298 11.19 8.39 -17.90
CA MET A 298 11.70 9.72 -17.52
C MET A 298 12.26 9.73 -16.10
N LEU A 299 11.52 9.13 -15.15
CA LEU A 299 11.96 9.01 -13.78
C LEU A 299 13.20 8.14 -13.67
N GLY A 300 13.23 6.96 -14.30
CA GLY A 300 14.37 6.06 -14.29
C GLY A 300 15.66 6.72 -14.80
N ARG A 301 15.58 7.50 -15.89
CA ARG A 301 16.72 8.30 -16.38
C ARG A 301 17.19 9.34 -15.37
N HIS A 302 16.26 10.09 -14.78
CA HIS A 302 16.58 11.10 -13.77
C HIS A 302 17.28 10.49 -12.55
N LEU A 303 16.71 9.41 -12.00
CA LEU A 303 17.27 8.70 -10.84
C LEU A 303 18.65 8.08 -11.13
N ASN A 304 18.87 7.55 -12.33
CA ASN A 304 20.17 7.01 -12.72
C ASN A 304 21.25 8.11 -12.81
N LEU A 305 20.88 9.29 -13.32
CA LEU A 305 21.79 10.45 -13.38
C LEU A 305 22.16 10.92 -11.97
N ASP A 306 21.17 11.09 -11.09
CA ASP A 306 21.40 11.47 -9.69
C ASP A 306 22.35 10.49 -8.98
N ARG A 307 22.14 9.19 -9.17
CA ARG A 307 23.02 8.14 -8.62
C ARG A 307 24.46 8.27 -9.11
N LYS A 308 24.67 8.49 -10.42
CA LYS A 308 26.01 8.66 -11.00
C LYS A 308 26.71 9.92 -10.47
N LEU A 309 25.96 11.02 -10.28
CA LEU A 309 26.50 12.26 -9.72
C LEU A 309 26.92 12.11 -8.26
N LEU A 310 26.20 11.30 -7.48
CA LEU A 310 26.58 11.00 -6.09
C LEU A 310 27.81 10.10 -6.03
N ALA A 311 27.90 9.07 -6.88
CA ALA A 311 29.05 8.17 -6.94
C ALA A 311 30.34 8.84 -7.45
N GLY A 312 30.24 9.89 -8.28
CA GLY A 312 31.40 10.65 -8.75
C GLY A 312 31.92 11.71 -7.76
N LYS A 313 31.26 11.89 -6.61
CA LYS A 313 31.66 12.85 -5.56
C LYS A 313 32.31 12.19 -4.33
N SER A 314 32.33 10.86 -4.28
CA SER A 314 33.00 10.04 -3.26
C SER A 314 34.36 9.57 -3.74
#